data_AF-A0A970QAL7-F1
#
_entry.id   AF-A0A970QAL7-F1
#
_cell.length_a   1.000
_cell.length_b   1.000
_cell.length_c   1.000
_cell.angle_alpha   90.00
_cell.angle_beta   90.00
_cell.angle_gamma   90.00
#
_symmetry.space_group_name_H-M   'P 1'
#
loop_
_entity.id
_entity.type
_entity.pdbx_description
1 polymer ?
#
loop_
_entity_poly.entity_id
_entity_poly.type
_entity_poly.pdbx_seq_one_letter_code
_entity_poly.pdbx_strand_id
1 'polypeptide(L)'
;MTPPFTESVVEEAALAWLESAGWTIRHGADMVPGELFGERDDYGQVILAGRLREALVRLNPGLPQEALDDALHRLMRPEGADLVVRNHYLHRLVIDGVTVEYRAADGGIRGAQARVIDFDRPEANDFLAVNQFTVSENKRTRRPDVVLFVNGLPLVVIELKNAADENATIWSAFNQLQTYKAEIPTLFETNGLLVVSDGLEARIGTLTAGKEWF
;
A
#
# COMPACT_ATOMS: atom_id res chain seq x y z
N MET A 1 30.41 24.28 1.09
CA MET A 1 29.75 23.97 -0.19
C MET A 1 28.43 23.31 0.17
N THR A 2 27.31 23.85 -0.27
CA THR A 2 26.00 23.20 -0.10
C THR A 2 26.01 21.89 -0.90
N PRO A 3 25.59 20.75 -0.33
CA PRO A 3 25.50 19.51 -1.10
C PRO A 3 24.61 19.71 -2.34
N PRO A 4 24.94 19.07 -3.47
CA PRO A 4 24.10 19.15 -4.66
C PRO A 4 22.70 18.61 -4.35
N PHE A 5 21.66 19.23 -4.92
CA PHE A 5 20.30 18.74 -4.80
C PHE A 5 20.19 17.40 -5.54
N THR A 6 19.82 16.34 -4.82
CA THR A 6 19.70 14.97 -5.33
C THR A 6 18.30 14.41 -5.11
N GLU A 7 17.98 13.30 -5.77
CA GLU A 7 16.75 12.54 -5.53
C GLU A 7 16.59 12.16 -4.04
N SER A 8 17.69 11.82 -3.37
CA SER A 8 17.69 11.54 -1.92
C SER A 8 17.24 12.73 -1.08
N VAL A 9 17.51 13.98 -1.49
CA VAL A 9 17.01 15.17 -0.78
C VAL A 9 15.50 15.27 -0.88
N VAL A 10 14.94 14.97 -2.06
CA VAL A 10 13.47 14.96 -2.27
C VAL A 10 12.83 13.82 -1.47
N GLU A 11 13.45 12.64 -1.46
CA GLU A 11 13.00 11.48 -0.69
C GLU A 11 13.01 11.75 0.82
N GLU A 12 14.12 12.25 1.37
CA GLU A 12 14.23 12.60 2.79
C GLU A 12 13.20 13.67 3.19
N ALA A 13 12.98 14.68 2.35
CA ALA A 13 11.96 15.69 2.60
C ALA A 13 10.54 15.09 2.61
N ALA A 14 10.22 14.21 1.65
CA ALA A 14 8.95 13.53 1.60
C ALA A 14 8.69 12.66 2.84
N LEU A 15 9.71 11.90 3.29
CA LEU A 15 9.62 11.10 4.51
C LEU A 15 9.44 11.96 5.77
N ALA A 16 10.15 13.09 5.87
CA ALA A 16 10.00 14.02 6.99
C ALA A 16 8.58 14.63 7.03
N TRP A 17 8.01 14.97 5.87
CA TRP A 17 6.62 15.45 5.81
C TRP A 17 5.62 14.36 6.20
N LEU A 18 5.81 13.13 5.74
CA LEU A 18 4.98 11.99 6.15
C LEU A 18 5.06 11.76 7.66
N GLU A 19 6.27 11.77 8.24
CA GLU A 19 6.46 11.64 9.68
C GLU A 19 5.72 12.76 10.45
N SER A 20 5.83 14.00 9.98
CA SER A 20 5.11 15.14 10.58
C SER A 20 3.59 15.01 10.50
N ALA A 21 3.09 14.26 9.51
CA ALA A 21 1.67 13.95 9.32
C ALA A 21 1.21 12.70 10.11
N GLY A 22 2.10 12.10 10.91
CA GLY A 22 1.78 10.96 11.79
C GLY A 22 2.07 9.59 11.18
N TRP A 23 2.79 9.51 10.06
CA TRP A 23 3.20 8.23 9.50
C TRP A 23 4.44 7.68 10.22
N THR A 24 4.41 6.38 10.53
CA THR A 24 5.63 5.69 10.94
C THR A 24 6.52 5.49 9.72
N ILE A 25 7.80 5.86 9.80
CA ILE A 25 8.76 5.66 8.72
C ILE A 25 9.53 4.36 8.94
N ARG A 26 9.66 3.54 7.90
CA ARG A 26 10.57 2.38 7.87
C ARG A 26 11.35 2.36 6.56
N HIS A 27 12.49 1.69 6.60
CA HIS A 27 13.31 1.49 5.41
C HIS A 27 13.20 0.05 4.90
N GLY A 28 13.08 -0.12 3.59
CA GLY A 28 13.01 -1.44 2.96
C GLY A 28 14.22 -2.33 3.29
N ALA A 29 15.39 -1.72 3.52
CA ALA A 29 16.60 -2.40 3.97
C ALA A 29 16.50 -2.98 5.40
N ASP A 30 15.62 -2.43 6.24
CA ASP A 30 15.35 -2.91 7.60
C ASP A 30 14.15 -3.87 7.66
N MET A 31 13.54 -4.16 6.51
CA MET A 31 12.35 -4.99 6.37
C MET A 31 12.62 -6.17 5.42
N VAL A 32 13.84 -6.69 5.45
CA VAL A 32 14.24 -7.85 4.63
C VAL A 32 13.38 -9.06 5.03
N PRO A 33 12.72 -9.71 4.05
CA PRO A 33 11.87 -10.86 4.36
C PRO A 33 12.62 -11.99 5.05
N GLY A 34 11.99 -12.60 6.06
CA GLY A 34 12.57 -13.68 6.87
C GLY A 34 13.61 -13.26 7.92
N GLU A 35 14.00 -11.98 7.97
CA GLU A 35 14.90 -11.44 9.00
C GLU A 35 14.12 -10.93 10.22
N LEU A 36 14.83 -10.63 11.33
CA LEU A 36 14.24 -10.28 12.63
C LEU A 36 13.18 -9.16 12.58
N PHE A 37 13.39 -8.16 11.73
CA PHE A 37 12.48 -7.01 11.57
C PHE A 37 11.69 -7.05 10.25
N GLY A 38 11.79 -8.18 9.53
CA GLY A 38 11.03 -8.47 8.33
C GLY A 38 9.56 -8.73 8.67
N GLU A 39 8.66 -8.04 7.99
CA GLU A 39 7.21 -8.21 8.16
C GLU A 39 6.59 -9.09 7.05
N ARG A 40 7.45 -9.78 6.30
CA ARG A 40 7.11 -10.63 5.16
C ARG A 40 8.00 -11.87 5.15
N ASP A 41 7.50 -12.96 4.58
CA ASP A 41 8.26 -14.20 4.38
C ASP A 41 9.11 -14.15 3.11
N ASP A 42 8.63 -13.47 2.08
CA ASP A 42 9.32 -13.30 0.80
C ASP A 42 9.00 -11.95 0.13
N TYR A 43 9.77 -11.60 -0.90
CA TYR A 43 9.64 -10.33 -1.63
C TYR A 43 8.39 -10.23 -2.53
N GLY A 44 7.68 -11.34 -2.78
CA GLY A 44 6.42 -11.36 -3.54
C GLY A 44 5.20 -11.01 -2.70
N GLN A 45 5.30 -11.08 -1.37
CA GLN A 45 4.26 -10.59 -0.48
C GLN A 45 4.25 -9.04 -0.52
N VAL A 46 3.12 -8.44 -0.87
CA VAL A 46 2.96 -6.97 -0.92
C VAL A 46 2.09 -6.42 0.20
N ILE A 47 1.18 -7.23 0.74
CA ILE A 47 0.37 -6.90 1.93
C ILE A 47 1.15 -7.32 3.18
N LEU A 48 1.22 -6.43 4.17
CA LEU A 48 1.79 -6.73 5.49
C LEU A 48 0.73 -7.43 6.33
N ALA A 49 0.63 -8.75 6.17
CA ALA A 49 -0.47 -9.55 6.71
C ALA A 49 -0.59 -9.48 8.25
N GLY A 50 0.53 -9.34 8.97
CA GLY A 50 0.55 -9.16 10.42
C GLY A 50 -0.21 -7.90 10.85
N ARG A 51 0.15 -6.75 10.24
CA ARG A 51 -0.51 -5.46 10.49
C ARG A 51 -1.99 -5.49 10.11
N LEU A 52 -2.32 -6.12 8.98
CA LEU A 52 -3.71 -6.24 8.54
C LEU A 52 -4.56 -7.07 9.51
N ARG A 53 -4.01 -8.18 10.01
CA ARG A 53 -4.65 -9.00 11.04
C ARG A 53 -4.89 -8.21 12.32
N GLU A 54 -3.88 -7.49 12.80
CA GLU A 54 -3.99 -6.65 14.01
C GLU A 54 -5.04 -5.55 13.86
N ALA A 55 -5.08 -4.92 12.69
CA ALA A 55 -6.10 -3.92 12.38
C ALA A 55 -7.51 -4.52 12.34
N LEU A 56 -7.71 -5.67 11.70
CA LEU A 56 -9.01 -6.35 11.67
C LEU A 56 -9.51 -6.66 13.09
N VAL A 57 -8.64 -7.13 13.98
CA VAL A 57 -8.97 -7.36 15.41
C VAL A 57 -9.33 -6.05 16.11
N ARG A 58 -8.49 -5.02 15.95
CA ARG A 58 -8.67 -3.72 16.61
C ARG A 58 -9.97 -3.02 16.18
N LEU A 59 -10.29 -3.06 14.89
CA LEU A 59 -11.43 -2.36 14.31
C LEU A 59 -12.76 -3.11 14.49
N ASN A 60 -12.71 -4.42 14.81
CA ASN A 60 -13.89 -5.27 14.89
C ASN A 60 -13.94 -6.10 16.20
N PRO A 61 -13.91 -5.47 17.38
CA PRO A 61 -13.81 -6.17 18.66
C PRO A 61 -15.02 -7.08 18.99
N GLY A 62 -16.13 -6.92 18.26
CA GLY A 62 -17.33 -7.75 18.41
C GLY A 62 -17.39 -8.98 17.50
N LEU A 63 -16.43 -9.16 16.59
CA LEU A 63 -16.40 -10.30 15.68
C LEU A 63 -15.51 -11.43 16.25
N PRO A 64 -15.92 -12.70 16.11
CA PRO A 64 -15.08 -13.82 16.52
C PRO A 64 -13.88 -13.98 15.57
N GLN A 65 -12.82 -14.62 16.06
CA GLN A 65 -11.58 -14.82 15.30
C GLN A 65 -11.81 -15.50 13.94
N GLU A 66 -12.72 -16.47 13.86
CA GLU A 66 -13.06 -17.17 12.60
C GLU A 66 -13.56 -16.21 11.52
N ALA A 67 -14.34 -15.18 11.90
CA ALA A 67 -14.84 -14.18 10.98
C ALA A 67 -13.71 -13.24 10.50
N LEU A 68 -12.80 -12.88 11.41
CA LEU A 68 -11.64 -12.04 11.08
C LEU A 68 -10.65 -12.79 10.18
N ASP A 69 -10.47 -14.09 10.38
CA ASP A 69 -9.65 -14.94 9.52
C ASP A 69 -10.25 -15.08 8.11
N ASP A 70 -11.57 -15.22 7.99
CA ASP A 70 -12.28 -15.18 6.70
C ASP A 70 -12.11 -13.81 6.01
N ALA A 71 -12.28 -12.71 6.76
CA ALA A 71 -12.05 -11.37 6.21
C ALA A 71 -10.63 -11.20 5.67
N LEU A 72 -9.63 -11.60 6.46
CA LEU A 72 -8.23 -11.57 6.06
C LEU A 72 -7.99 -12.43 4.80
N HIS A 73 -8.57 -13.63 4.74
CA HIS A 73 -8.42 -14.53 3.61
C HIS A 73 -8.90 -13.92 2.30
N ARG A 74 -10.07 -13.25 2.33
CA ARG A 74 -10.65 -12.58 1.16
C ARG A 74 -9.84 -11.36 0.73
N LEU A 75 -9.29 -10.60 1.68
CA LEU A 75 -8.40 -9.47 1.38
C LEU A 75 -7.06 -9.91 0.77
N MET A 76 -6.56 -11.09 1.15
CA MET A 76 -5.30 -11.64 0.63
C MET A 76 -5.45 -12.37 -0.72
N ARG A 77 -6.67 -12.61 -1.19
CA ARG A 77 -6.96 -13.40 -2.40
C ARG A 77 -7.99 -12.69 -3.27
N PRO A 78 -7.63 -11.57 -3.91
CA PRO A 78 -8.58 -10.81 -4.70
C PRO A 78 -9.11 -11.61 -5.89
N GLU A 79 -10.42 -11.52 -6.10
CA GLU A 79 -11.08 -12.10 -7.25
C GLU A 79 -10.96 -11.19 -8.47
N GLY A 80 -10.64 -11.76 -9.63
CA GLY A 80 -10.61 -11.02 -10.90
C GLY A 80 -9.65 -11.58 -11.92
N ALA A 81 -9.94 -11.34 -13.20
CA ALA A 81 -9.12 -11.81 -14.31
C ALA A 81 -7.88 -10.95 -14.56
N ASP A 82 -7.96 -9.65 -14.24
CA ASP A 82 -6.87 -8.69 -14.44
C ASP A 82 -6.68 -7.78 -13.21
N LEU A 83 -5.67 -6.91 -13.29
CA LEU A 83 -5.30 -6.00 -12.22
C LEU A 83 -6.42 -5.01 -11.87
N VAL A 84 -7.11 -4.45 -12.87
CA VAL A 84 -8.14 -3.44 -12.63
C VAL A 84 -9.37 -4.07 -11.96
N VAL A 85 -9.75 -5.28 -12.38
CA VAL A 85 -10.84 -6.03 -11.75
C VAL A 85 -10.51 -6.37 -10.29
N ARG A 86 -9.30 -6.88 -10.04
CA ARG A 86 -8.82 -7.18 -8.67
C ARG A 86 -8.75 -5.93 -7.80
N ASN A 87 -8.29 -4.82 -8.36
CA ASN A 87 -8.25 -3.53 -7.68
C ASN A 87 -9.64 -3.03 -7.30
N HIS A 88 -10.59 -3.07 -8.23
CA HIS A 88 -11.97 -2.68 -7.96
C HIS A 88 -12.62 -3.60 -6.90
N TYR A 89 -12.35 -4.91 -6.95
CA TYR A 89 -12.81 -5.87 -5.94
C TYR A 89 -12.30 -5.49 -4.54
N LEU A 90 -10.99 -5.29 -4.38
CA LEU A 90 -10.40 -4.94 -3.09
C LEU A 90 -10.80 -3.55 -2.64
N HIS A 91 -10.91 -2.59 -3.54
CA HIS A 91 -11.39 -1.25 -3.22
C HIS A 91 -12.77 -1.31 -2.56
N ARG A 92 -13.70 -2.11 -3.11
CA ARG A 92 -15.02 -2.30 -2.49
C ARG A 92 -14.92 -2.93 -1.10
N LEU A 93 -14.08 -3.94 -0.90
CA LEU A 93 -13.87 -4.54 0.42
C LEU A 93 -13.26 -3.56 1.44
N VAL A 94 -12.38 -2.67 0.98
CA VAL A 94 -11.76 -1.65 1.83
C VAL A 94 -12.76 -0.58 2.24
N ILE A 95 -13.62 -0.14 1.31
CA ILE A 95 -14.62 0.91 1.56
C ILE A 95 -15.84 0.38 2.33
N ASP A 96 -16.44 -0.72 1.87
CA ASP A 96 -17.70 -1.23 2.42
C ASP A 96 -17.49 -2.17 3.62
N GLY A 97 -16.27 -2.69 3.78
CA GLY A 97 -15.96 -3.79 4.67
C GLY A 97 -16.08 -5.15 3.99
N VAL A 98 -15.61 -6.19 4.68
CA VAL A 98 -15.69 -7.57 4.21
C VAL A 98 -16.91 -8.25 4.82
N THR A 99 -17.86 -8.68 3.99
CA THR A 99 -19.00 -9.48 4.43
C THR A 99 -18.52 -10.83 4.94
N VAL A 100 -18.72 -11.12 6.22
CA VAL A 100 -18.33 -12.39 6.86
C VAL A 100 -19.53 -13.03 7.54
N GLU A 101 -19.52 -14.36 7.62
CA GLU A 101 -20.52 -15.15 8.34
C GLU A 101 -19.84 -15.93 9.46
N TYR A 102 -20.47 -15.98 10.63
CA TYR A 102 -19.94 -16.69 11.78
C TYR A 102 -21.05 -17.35 12.61
N ARG A 103 -20.67 -18.35 13.40
CA ARG A 103 -21.61 -19.03 14.30
C ARG A 103 -21.69 -18.28 15.62
N ALA A 104 -22.86 -17.75 15.94
CA ALA A 104 -23.11 -17.09 17.22
C ALA A 104 -23.24 -18.11 18.37
N ALA A 105 -23.14 -17.62 19.60
CA ALA A 105 -23.20 -18.45 20.82
C ALA A 105 -24.54 -19.21 20.97
N ASP A 106 -25.61 -18.73 20.33
CA ASP A 106 -26.92 -19.38 20.26
C ASP A 106 -26.99 -20.51 19.21
N GLY A 107 -25.90 -20.75 18.48
CA GLY A 107 -25.79 -21.75 17.41
C GLY A 107 -26.29 -21.27 16.05
N GLY A 108 -26.84 -20.06 15.94
CA GLY A 108 -27.28 -19.46 14.68
C GLY A 108 -26.14 -18.91 13.84
N ILE A 109 -26.33 -18.83 12.52
CA ILE A 109 -25.39 -18.16 11.61
C ILE A 109 -25.76 -16.67 11.55
N ARG A 110 -24.77 -15.79 11.72
CA ARG A 110 -24.93 -14.34 11.60
C ARG A 110 -23.97 -13.79 10.56
N GLY A 111 -24.45 -12.83 9.77
CA GLY A 111 -23.63 -12.04 8.86
C GLY A 111 -23.21 -10.70 9.50
N ALA A 112 -22.00 -10.24 9.19
CA ALA A 112 -21.51 -8.92 9.59
C ALA A 112 -20.57 -8.33 8.52
N GLN A 113 -20.31 -7.03 8.62
CA GLN A 113 -19.27 -6.36 7.84
C GLN A 113 -18.03 -6.16 8.71
N ALA A 114 -16.93 -6.83 8.36
CA ALA A 114 -15.64 -6.60 8.99
C ALA A 114 -15.01 -5.34 8.39
N ARG A 115 -14.89 -4.28 9.19
CA ARG A 115 -14.26 -3.02 8.84
C ARG A 115 -12.76 -3.21 8.62
N VAL A 116 -12.24 -2.68 7.51
CA VAL A 116 -10.82 -2.78 7.13
C VAL A 116 -10.06 -1.49 7.45
N ILE A 117 -10.70 -0.34 7.23
CA ILE A 117 -10.20 1.00 7.56
C ILE A 117 -11.27 1.74 8.34
N ASP A 118 -10.87 2.46 9.40
CA ASP A 118 -11.74 3.38 10.13
C ASP A 118 -11.64 4.78 9.52
N PHE A 119 -12.56 5.10 8.61
CA PHE A 119 -12.63 6.44 7.99
C PHE A 119 -13.23 7.49 8.94
N ASP A 120 -13.99 7.08 9.95
CA ASP A 120 -14.62 7.99 10.92
C ASP A 120 -13.59 8.46 11.96
N ARG A 121 -12.64 7.58 12.31
CA ARG A 121 -11.54 7.83 13.25
C ARG A 121 -10.21 7.43 12.63
N PRO A 122 -9.62 8.27 11.77
CA PRO A 122 -8.38 7.96 11.07
C PRO A 122 -7.26 7.49 12.01
N GLU A 123 -7.16 8.04 13.21
CA GLU A 123 -6.17 7.71 14.24
C GLU A 123 -6.26 6.27 14.78
N ALA A 124 -7.36 5.56 14.51
CA ALA A 124 -7.50 4.14 14.85
C ALA A 124 -6.78 3.22 13.85
N ASN A 125 -6.33 3.76 12.71
CA ASN A 125 -5.57 3.03 11.70
C ASN A 125 -4.06 3.10 11.96
N ASP A 126 -3.36 2.09 11.48
CA ASP A 126 -1.91 2.05 11.42
C ASP A 126 -1.44 2.68 10.10
N PHE A 127 -0.59 3.71 10.17
CA PHE A 127 -0.02 4.41 9.03
C PHE A 127 1.48 4.17 8.95
N LEU A 128 1.93 3.56 7.87
CA LEU A 128 3.33 3.20 7.65
C LEU A 128 3.79 3.66 6.27
N ALA A 129 4.86 4.44 6.21
CA ALA A 129 5.56 4.77 4.98
C ALA A 129 6.85 3.95 4.92
N VAL A 130 7.01 3.16 3.86
CA VAL A 130 8.22 2.37 3.63
C VAL A 130 8.94 2.91 2.42
N ASN A 131 10.15 3.43 2.61
CA ASN A 131 10.98 3.79 1.47
C ASN A 131 11.68 2.56 0.89
N GLN A 132 11.99 2.60 -0.41
CA GLN A 132 12.73 1.55 -1.12
C GLN A 132 12.13 0.14 -0.94
N PHE A 133 10.80 0.03 -0.98
CA PHE A 133 10.07 -1.22 -0.72
C PHE A 133 10.27 -2.23 -1.85
N THR A 134 11.22 -3.15 -1.71
CA THR A 134 11.53 -4.11 -2.78
C THR A 134 10.41 -5.15 -2.93
N VAL A 135 9.94 -5.35 -4.17
CA VAL A 135 8.92 -6.33 -4.55
C VAL A 135 9.44 -7.18 -5.70
N SER A 136 9.19 -8.48 -5.65
CA SER A 136 9.56 -9.43 -6.70
C SER A 136 8.36 -10.24 -7.18
N GLU A 137 8.09 -10.22 -8.48
CA GLU A 137 7.02 -10.98 -9.11
C GLU A 137 7.50 -11.51 -10.47
N ASN A 138 7.23 -12.78 -10.79
CA ASN A 138 7.56 -13.37 -12.10
C ASN A 138 9.00 -13.12 -12.60
N LYS A 139 9.99 -13.24 -11.69
CA LYS A 139 11.44 -12.96 -11.93
C LYS A 139 11.77 -11.50 -12.25
N ARG A 140 10.84 -10.58 -12.07
CA ARG A 140 11.06 -9.14 -12.10
C ARG A 140 11.14 -8.64 -10.67
N THR A 141 12.10 -7.74 -10.43
CA THR A 141 12.26 -7.07 -9.14
C THR A 141 12.20 -5.57 -9.38
N ARG A 142 11.38 -4.90 -8.59
CA ARG A 142 11.19 -3.45 -8.58
C ARG A 142 11.26 -2.93 -7.16
N ARG A 143 11.62 -1.66 -7.05
CA ARG A 143 11.83 -0.97 -5.79
C ARG A 143 11.24 0.42 -5.94
N PRO A 144 9.96 0.62 -5.57
CA PRO A 144 9.39 1.93 -5.51
C PRO A 144 10.06 2.79 -4.45
N ASP A 145 10.08 4.10 -4.68
CA ASP A 145 10.78 5.03 -3.80
C ASP A 145 10.09 5.11 -2.45
N VAL A 146 8.76 5.28 -2.42
CA VAL A 146 7.96 5.19 -1.18
C VAL A 146 6.64 4.45 -1.43
N VAL A 147 6.29 3.54 -0.54
CA VAL A 147 4.97 2.89 -0.49
C VAL A 147 4.29 3.25 0.83
N LEU A 148 3.06 3.74 0.76
CA LEU A 148 2.25 4.08 1.92
C LEU A 148 1.25 2.96 2.21
N PHE A 149 1.31 2.45 3.43
CA PHE A 149 0.46 1.41 3.94
C PHE A 149 -0.54 1.96 4.95
N VAL A 150 -1.80 1.55 4.81
CA VAL A 150 -2.81 1.73 5.85
C VAL A 150 -3.26 0.36 6.33
N ASN A 151 -3.09 0.08 7.62
CA ASN A 151 -3.40 -1.23 8.20
C ASN A 151 -2.72 -2.39 7.45
N GLY A 152 -1.52 -2.17 6.91
CA GLY A 152 -0.76 -3.16 6.14
C GLY A 152 -1.16 -3.33 4.66
N LEU A 153 -2.15 -2.57 4.16
CA LEU A 153 -2.50 -2.54 2.73
C LEU A 153 -1.69 -1.46 1.99
N PRO A 154 -0.97 -1.78 0.89
CA PRO A 154 -0.23 -0.77 0.10
C PRO A 154 -1.17 0.08 -0.75
N LEU A 155 -1.63 1.21 -0.19
CA LEU A 155 -2.64 2.06 -0.84
C LEU A 155 -2.03 3.14 -1.74
N VAL A 156 -0.79 3.56 -1.51
CA VAL A 156 -0.15 4.62 -2.31
C VAL A 156 1.25 4.19 -2.73
N VAL A 157 1.61 4.44 -3.98
CA VAL A 157 2.97 4.30 -4.49
C VAL A 157 3.44 5.66 -4.99
N ILE A 158 4.61 6.09 -4.53
CA ILE A 158 5.21 7.39 -4.83
C ILE A 158 6.55 7.13 -5.53
N GLU A 159 6.72 7.73 -6.70
CA GLU A 159 8.02 7.80 -7.39
C GLU A 159 8.53 9.24 -7.40
N LEU A 160 9.79 9.40 -7.07
CA LEU A 160 10.48 10.69 -6.99
C LEU A 160 11.53 10.78 -8.09
N LYS A 161 11.90 12.01 -8.45
CA LYS A 161 12.99 12.31 -9.39
C LYS A 161 13.77 13.52 -8.89
N ASN A 162 14.97 13.68 -9.42
CA ASN A 162 15.77 14.88 -9.18
C ASN A 162 15.44 15.97 -10.21
N ALA A 163 14.87 17.09 -9.79
CA ALA A 163 14.65 18.26 -10.65
C ALA A 163 15.93 18.85 -11.29
N ALA A 164 17.12 18.53 -10.78
CA ALA A 164 18.39 19.00 -11.35
C ALA A 164 18.86 18.20 -12.58
N ASP A 165 18.23 17.06 -12.89
CA ASP A 165 18.50 16.31 -14.11
C ASP A 165 17.52 16.73 -15.21
N GLU A 166 18.02 17.47 -16.20
CA GLU A 166 17.22 17.97 -17.33
C GLU A 166 16.49 16.86 -18.12
N ASN A 167 16.92 15.59 -17.98
CA ASN A 167 16.27 14.44 -18.61
C ASN A 167 15.26 13.74 -17.70
N ALA A 168 15.34 13.95 -16.38
CA ALA A 168 14.48 13.32 -15.37
C ALA A 168 13.18 14.11 -15.16
N THR A 169 12.33 14.14 -16.17
CA THR A 169 11.02 14.80 -16.07
C THR A 169 10.08 14.04 -15.13
N ILE A 170 9.09 14.73 -14.55
CA ILE A 170 7.96 14.10 -13.83
C ILE A 170 7.28 12.96 -14.63
N TRP A 171 7.35 13.01 -15.96
CA TRP A 171 6.83 11.96 -16.85
C TRP A 171 7.70 10.70 -16.93
N SER A 172 8.99 10.79 -16.59
CA SER A 172 9.85 9.61 -16.42
C SER A 172 9.40 8.78 -15.20
N ALA A 173 9.08 9.45 -14.08
CA ALA A 173 8.48 8.81 -12.91
C ALA A 173 7.11 8.18 -13.24
N PHE A 174 6.28 8.87 -14.03
CA PHE A 174 5.01 8.30 -14.50
C PHE A 174 5.22 7.01 -15.32
N ASN A 175 6.21 6.98 -16.22
CA ASN A 175 6.54 5.79 -17.00
C ASN A 175 7.13 4.66 -16.14
N GLN A 176 7.86 5.01 -15.06
CA GLN A 176 8.36 4.05 -14.08
C GLN A 176 7.18 3.35 -13.36
N LEU A 177 6.15 4.11 -12.95
CA LEU A 177 4.91 3.52 -12.43
C LEU A 177 4.21 2.61 -13.44
N GLN A 178 4.16 2.96 -14.73
CA GLN A 178 3.59 2.08 -15.74
C GLN A 178 4.38 0.77 -15.88
N THR A 179 5.72 0.85 -15.77
CA THR A 179 6.59 -0.33 -15.77
C THR A 179 6.32 -1.22 -14.57
N TYR A 180 6.12 -0.62 -13.39
CA TYR A 180 5.81 -1.38 -12.18
C TYR A 180 4.46 -2.07 -12.28
N LYS A 181 3.42 -1.37 -12.75
CA LYS A 181 2.10 -1.98 -12.98
C LYS A 181 2.16 -3.18 -13.92
N ALA A 182 3.06 -3.18 -14.90
CA ALA A 182 3.24 -4.29 -15.83
C ALA A 182 4.07 -5.45 -15.25
N GLU A 183 5.07 -5.16 -14.42
CA GLU A 183 6.04 -6.17 -13.94
C GLU A 183 5.76 -6.72 -12.55
N ILE A 184 5.16 -5.92 -11.66
CA ILE A 184 4.77 -6.30 -10.29
C ILE A 184 3.30 -5.90 -10.00
N PRO A 185 2.33 -6.32 -10.84
CA PRO A 185 0.94 -5.89 -10.72
C PRO A 185 0.32 -6.16 -9.34
N THR A 186 0.78 -7.19 -8.61
CA THR A 186 0.26 -7.54 -7.28
C THR A 186 0.31 -6.36 -6.31
N LEU A 187 1.37 -5.54 -6.35
CA LEU A 187 1.51 -4.34 -5.51
C LEU A 187 0.36 -3.35 -5.71
N PHE A 188 -0.23 -3.32 -6.90
CA PHE A 188 -1.25 -2.36 -7.29
C PHE A 188 -2.68 -2.88 -7.09
N GLU A 189 -2.85 -4.10 -6.59
CA GLU A 189 -4.18 -4.69 -6.35
C GLU A 189 -4.96 -3.96 -5.25
N THR A 190 -4.30 -3.29 -4.29
CA THR A 190 -4.99 -2.45 -3.28
C THR A 190 -4.76 -0.95 -3.51
N ASN A 191 -3.98 -0.60 -4.53
CA ASN A 191 -3.54 0.78 -4.75
C ASN A 191 -4.74 1.70 -5.03
N GLY A 192 -4.87 2.76 -4.24
CA GLY A 192 -5.83 3.83 -4.47
C GLY A 192 -5.22 5.00 -5.25
N LEU A 193 -3.95 5.34 -4.96
CA LEU A 193 -3.31 6.54 -5.47
C LEU A 193 -1.89 6.27 -5.95
N LEU A 194 -1.52 6.94 -7.04
CA LEU A 194 -0.20 6.96 -7.61
C LEU A 194 0.30 8.40 -7.58
N VAL A 195 1.50 8.63 -7.08
CA VAL A 195 2.08 9.97 -6.97
C VAL A 195 3.41 10.01 -7.70
N VAL A 196 3.66 11.09 -8.43
CA VAL A 196 4.99 11.40 -8.96
C VAL A 196 5.40 12.80 -8.58
N SER A 197 6.69 13.01 -8.30
CA SER A 197 7.24 14.34 -8.04
C SER A 197 8.70 14.44 -8.44
N ASP A 198 9.15 15.63 -8.83
CA ASP A 198 10.57 15.96 -9.03
C ASP A 198 11.10 16.94 -7.95
N GLY A 199 10.29 17.24 -6.93
CA GLY A 199 10.60 18.21 -5.88
C GLY A 199 10.19 19.66 -6.19
N LEU A 200 9.88 19.98 -7.46
CA LEU A 200 9.30 21.27 -7.86
C LEU A 200 7.80 21.14 -8.13
N GLU A 201 7.42 20.06 -8.78
CA GLU A 201 6.05 19.73 -9.12
C GLU A 201 5.67 18.37 -8.54
N ALA A 202 4.39 18.17 -8.24
CA ALA A 202 3.82 16.89 -7.85
C ALA A 202 2.50 16.65 -8.56
N ARG A 203 2.26 15.40 -8.95
CA ARG A 203 1.06 14.97 -9.66
C ARG A 203 0.51 13.68 -9.06
N ILE A 204 -0.79 13.47 -9.18
CA ILE A 204 -1.49 12.36 -8.55
C ILE A 204 -2.59 11.80 -9.45
N GLY A 205 -2.60 10.48 -9.61
CA GLY A 205 -3.62 9.78 -10.38
C GLY A 205 -4.07 8.49 -9.72
N THR A 206 -5.21 7.97 -10.16
CA THR A 206 -5.65 6.61 -9.79
C THR A 206 -4.96 5.57 -10.67
N LEU A 207 -5.14 4.29 -10.33
CA LEU A 207 -4.53 3.16 -11.06
C LEU A 207 -4.70 3.22 -12.58
N THR A 208 -5.86 3.69 -13.07
CA THR A 208 -6.20 3.75 -14.50
C THR A 208 -5.97 5.13 -15.13
N ALA A 209 -5.51 6.12 -14.36
CA ALA A 209 -5.26 7.46 -14.87
C ALA A 209 -4.13 7.45 -15.91
N GLY A 210 -4.46 7.95 -17.11
CA GLY A 210 -3.49 8.24 -18.15
C GLY A 210 -2.82 9.60 -17.95
N LYS A 211 -1.83 9.91 -18.79
CA LYS A 211 -1.01 11.14 -18.73
C LYS A 211 -1.84 12.43 -18.57
N GLU A 212 -2.97 12.53 -19.26
CA GLU A 212 -3.84 13.71 -19.26
C GLU A 212 -4.55 13.95 -17.92
N TRP A 213 -4.78 12.88 -17.14
CA TRP A 213 -5.58 12.87 -15.93
C TRP A 213 -4.73 12.67 -14.67
N PHE A 214 -3.41 12.83 -14.79
CA PHE A 214 -2.41 12.65 -13.73
C PHE A 214 -1.89 14.00 -13.21
#